data_AF-A0AAW0AWQ9-F1
#
_entry.id   AF-A0AAW0AWQ9-F1
#
_cell.length_a   1.000
_cell.length_b   1.000
_cell.length_c   1.000
_cell.angle_alpha   90.00
_cell.angle_beta   90.00
_cell.angle_gamma   90.00
#
_symmetry.space_group_name_H-M   'P 1'
#
loop_
_entity.id
_entity.type
_entity.pdbx_description
1 polymer ?
#
loop_
_entity_poly.entity_id
_entity_poly.type
_entity_poly.pdbx_seq_one_letter_code
_entity_poly.pdbx_strand_id
1 'polypeptide(L)'
;MAGSRPTSNRRAKKSERQKQSDENRADAAAKTAQRKEKTTAAAAKRAQREANDAQAAALRDTTNTTPAERERIAALENQVEALNRKNKRLSKALRRSKLPTDTDPEDIIAIRKPSGKFNIKSAMGLDDNHNLFVELQASIRAIAIEVKIDFNLPWKEQDPGDLAKVLRIAAGRNSYLSAKRFPRHWATQAILHRYINSVRGYTAGKANPRSGVNRRRERNTTVGRLEVMRRRGVEAVRETPPPRRTNGMS
;
A
#
# COMPACT_ATOMS: atom_id res chain seq x y z
N MET A 1 -6.07 -5.45 91.24
CA MET A 1 -5.32 -5.52 89.97
C MET A 1 -5.99 -6.53 89.06
N ALA A 2 -6.58 -6.08 87.95
CA ALA A 2 -7.39 -6.88 87.04
C ALA A 2 -6.51 -7.49 85.94
N GLY A 3 -6.42 -8.82 85.90
CA GLY A 3 -5.66 -9.58 84.89
C GLY A 3 -6.52 -9.91 83.68
N SER A 4 -6.27 -9.21 82.58
CA SER A 4 -6.93 -9.40 81.28
C SER A 4 -6.42 -10.65 80.56
N ARG A 5 -7.33 -11.58 80.19
CA ARG A 5 -6.99 -12.81 79.44
C ARG A 5 -7.06 -12.55 77.93
N PRO A 6 -6.02 -12.92 77.14
CA PRO A 6 -6.02 -12.70 75.69
C PRO A 6 -6.77 -13.83 74.97
N THR A 7 -7.91 -13.50 74.36
CA THR A 7 -8.70 -14.38 73.49
C THR A 7 -8.60 -13.92 72.03
N SER A 8 -7.53 -14.27 71.29
CA SER A 8 -7.49 -13.91 69.85
C SER A 8 -6.81 -14.90 68.89
N ASN A 9 -6.51 -16.14 69.29
CA ASN A 9 -5.66 -17.03 68.47
C ASN A 9 -6.40 -18.11 67.64
N ARG A 10 -7.74 -18.18 67.69
CA ARG A 10 -8.52 -19.19 66.94
C ARG A 10 -8.96 -18.77 65.54
N ARG A 11 -9.04 -17.47 65.25
CA ARG A 11 -9.53 -16.94 63.96
C ARG A 11 -8.48 -17.05 62.85
N ALA A 12 -7.20 -16.91 63.19
CA ALA A 12 -6.08 -16.98 62.23
C ALA A 12 -5.86 -18.39 61.64
N LYS A 13 -6.05 -19.46 62.42
CA LYS A 13 -5.87 -20.84 61.91
C LYS A 13 -6.97 -21.29 60.93
N LYS A 14 -8.14 -20.65 60.93
CA LYS A 14 -9.24 -20.98 60.00
C LYS A 14 -9.04 -20.35 58.62
N SER A 15 -8.45 -19.16 58.54
CA SER A 15 -8.15 -18.52 57.25
C SER A 15 -7.01 -19.21 56.49
N GLU A 16 -6.00 -19.74 57.20
CA GLU A 16 -4.87 -20.45 56.58
C GLU A 16 -5.34 -21.74 55.88
N ARG A 17 -6.18 -22.55 56.55
CA ARG A 17 -6.75 -23.78 55.98
C ARG A 17 -7.62 -23.52 54.76
N GLN A 18 -8.31 -22.38 54.71
CA GLN A 18 -9.18 -22.05 53.59
C GLN A 18 -8.38 -21.59 52.36
N LYS A 19 -7.32 -20.80 52.55
CA LYS A 19 -6.38 -20.46 51.46
C LYS A 19 -5.72 -21.70 50.86
N GLN A 20 -5.28 -22.62 51.71
CA GLN A 20 -4.64 -23.86 51.25
C GLN A 20 -5.62 -24.80 50.52
N SER A 21 -6.91 -24.78 50.84
CA SER A 21 -7.92 -25.53 50.09
C SER A 21 -8.24 -24.90 48.72
N ASP A 22 -8.24 -23.57 48.64
CA ASP A 22 -8.51 -22.84 47.40
C ASP A 22 -7.35 -22.97 46.39
N GLU A 23 -6.10 -22.95 46.87
CA GLU A 23 -4.90 -23.22 46.05
C GLU A 23 -4.91 -24.65 45.49
N ASN A 24 -5.20 -25.65 46.33
CA ASN A 24 -5.29 -27.05 45.88
C ASN A 24 -6.42 -27.26 44.86
N ARG A 25 -7.52 -26.50 44.96
CA ARG A 25 -8.64 -26.57 44.02
C ARG A 25 -8.32 -25.91 42.69
N ALA A 26 -7.55 -24.80 42.71
CA ALA A 26 -7.04 -24.15 41.51
C ALA A 26 -6.05 -25.05 40.74
N ASP A 27 -5.13 -25.72 41.44
CA ASP A 27 -4.17 -26.65 40.83
C ASP A 27 -4.86 -27.89 40.23
N ALA A 28 -5.89 -28.43 40.90
CA ALA A 28 -6.69 -29.53 40.37
C ALA A 28 -7.47 -29.11 39.12
N ALA A 29 -8.03 -27.89 39.10
CA ALA A 29 -8.73 -27.35 37.93
C ALA A 29 -7.77 -27.13 36.75
N ALA A 30 -6.58 -26.57 36.99
CA ALA A 30 -5.55 -26.36 35.97
C ALA A 30 -5.05 -27.68 35.35
N LYS A 31 -4.78 -28.71 36.18
CA LYS A 31 -4.41 -30.05 35.69
C LYS A 31 -5.52 -30.71 34.86
N THR A 32 -6.78 -30.46 35.21
CA THR A 32 -7.93 -30.99 34.47
C THR A 32 -8.09 -30.29 33.11
N ALA A 33 -7.87 -28.97 33.05
CA ALA A 33 -7.89 -28.20 31.80
C ALA A 33 -6.77 -28.63 30.84
N GLN A 34 -5.53 -28.78 31.34
CA GLN A 34 -4.41 -29.25 30.53
C GLN A 34 -4.60 -30.67 29.98
N ARG A 35 -5.25 -31.56 30.75
CA ARG A 35 -5.61 -32.91 30.25
C ARG A 35 -6.65 -32.83 29.14
N LYS A 36 -7.67 -31.97 29.27
CA LYS A 36 -8.68 -31.76 28.22
C LYS A 36 -8.07 -31.22 26.93
N GLU A 37 -7.18 -30.23 27.00
CA GLU A 37 -6.47 -29.67 25.83
C GLU A 37 -5.57 -30.70 25.13
N LYS A 38 -4.86 -31.54 25.90
CA LYS A 38 -4.04 -32.61 25.30
C LYS A 38 -4.90 -33.66 24.60
N THR A 39 -6.06 -34.02 25.15
CA THR A 39 -6.97 -34.98 24.51
C THR A 39 -7.64 -34.42 23.26
N THR A 40 -8.03 -33.14 23.23
CA THR A 40 -8.64 -32.52 22.05
C THR A 40 -7.62 -32.33 20.92
N ALA A 41 -6.37 -31.96 21.25
CA ALA A 41 -5.29 -31.85 20.27
C ALA A 41 -4.93 -33.21 19.63
N ALA A 42 -4.97 -34.30 20.40
CA ALA A 42 -4.72 -35.65 19.87
C ALA A 42 -5.85 -36.13 18.95
N ALA A 43 -7.12 -35.86 19.31
CA ALA A 43 -8.27 -36.18 18.48
C ALA A 43 -8.27 -35.39 17.16
N ALA A 44 -7.96 -34.09 17.20
CA ALA A 44 -7.85 -33.25 16.00
C ALA A 44 -6.74 -33.74 15.05
N LYS A 45 -5.57 -34.13 15.58
CA LYS A 45 -4.48 -34.70 14.76
C LYS A 45 -4.87 -36.03 14.11
N ARG A 46 -5.67 -36.86 14.79
CA ARG A 46 -6.14 -38.14 14.24
C ARG A 46 -7.17 -37.92 13.13
N ALA A 47 -8.13 -37.03 13.34
CA ALA A 47 -9.11 -36.64 12.32
C ALA A 47 -8.43 -36.04 11.07
N GLN A 48 -7.38 -35.23 11.25
CA GLN A 48 -6.65 -34.66 10.13
C GLN A 48 -5.82 -35.70 9.35
N ARG A 49 -5.25 -36.71 10.03
CA ARG A 49 -4.59 -37.84 9.35
C ARG A 49 -5.58 -38.68 8.57
N GLU A 50 -6.73 -39.00 9.15
CA GLU A 50 -7.80 -39.75 8.47
C GLU A 50 -8.35 -38.97 7.25
N ALA A 51 -8.51 -37.65 7.36
CA ALA A 51 -8.89 -36.80 6.23
C ALA A 51 -7.82 -36.78 5.12
N ASN A 52 -6.54 -36.71 5.49
CA ASN A 52 -5.44 -36.75 4.53
C ASN A 52 -5.31 -38.13 3.85
N ASP A 53 -5.50 -39.22 4.60
CA ASP A 53 -5.45 -40.59 4.08
C ASP A 53 -6.64 -40.87 3.14
N ALA A 54 -7.84 -40.36 3.48
CA ALA A 54 -9.01 -40.43 2.62
C ALA A 54 -8.83 -39.61 1.33
N GLN A 55 -8.23 -38.42 1.41
CA GLN A 55 -7.87 -37.64 0.21
C GLN A 55 -6.82 -38.35 -0.64
N ALA A 56 -5.80 -38.96 -0.04
CA ALA A 56 -4.78 -39.72 -0.76
C ALA A 56 -5.35 -40.97 -1.46
N ALA A 57 -6.36 -41.62 -0.88
CA ALA A 57 -7.08 -42.73 -1.51
C ALA A 57 -7.93 -42.25 -2.70
N ALA A 58 -8.67 -41.14 -2.55
CA ALA A 58 -9.48 -40.57 -3.64
C ALA A 58 -8.63 -40.11 -4.84
N LEU A 59 -7.39 -39.65 -4.60
CA LEU A 59 -6.43 -39.29 -5.65
C LEU A 59 -5.83 -40.50 -6.38
N ARG A 60 -5.93 -41.72 -5.82
CA ARG A 60 -5.47 -42.94 -6.49
C ARG A 60 -6.51 -43.51 -7.45
N ASP A 61 -7.80 -43.33 -7.17
CA ASP A 61 -8.88 -43.82 -8.04
C ASP A 61 -9.08 -42.97 -9.31
N THR A 62 -8.57 -41.74 -9.36
CA THR A 62 -8.57 -40.92 -10.59
C THR A 62 -7.50 -41.31 -11.62
N THR A 63 -6.71 -42.36 -11.36
CA THR A 63 -5.66 -42.86 -12.27
C THR A 63 -6.17 -43.76 -13.41
N ASN A 64 -7.48 -44.05 -13.44
CA ASN A 64 -8.18 -44.59 -14.62
C ASN A 64 -8.45 -43.49 -15.67
N THR A 65 -7.45 -42.67 -15.92
CA THR A 65 -7.45 -41.66 -16.98
C THR A 65 -7.38 -42.39 -18.31
N THR A 66 -8.31 -42.06 -19.21
CA THR A 66 -8.40 -42.68 -20.54
C THR A 66 -7.08 -42.52 -21.31
N PRO A 67 -6.73 -43.42 -22.24
CA PRO A 67 -5.49 -43.29 -23.02
C PRO A 67 -5.39 -41.93 -23.73
N ALA A 68 -6.53 -41.38 -24.20
CA ALA A 68 -6.59 -40.05 -24.79
C ALA A 68 -6.25 -38.92 -23.81
N GLU A 69 -6.67 -39.01 -22.56
CA GLU A 69 -6.31 -38.04 -21.53
C GLU A 69 -4.84 -38.14 -21.13
N ARG A 70 -4.27 -39.35 -21.12
CA ARG A 70 -2.83 -39.55 -20.87
C ARG A 70 -1.98 -38.87 -21.94
N GLU A 71 -2.36 -39.00 -23.22
CA GLU A 71 -1.70 -38.27 -24.32
C GLU A 71 -1.83 -36.76 -24.17
N ARG A 72 -3.01 -36.26 -23.79
CA ARG A 72 -3.23 -34.83 -23.53
C ARG A 72 -2.38 -34.31 -22.37
N ILE A 73 -2.27 -35.08 -21.28
CA ILE A 73 -1.43 -34.73 -20.13
C ILE A 73 0.04 -34.69 -20.56
N ALA A 74 0.54 -35.69 -21.27
CA ALA A 74 1.91 -35.72 -21.77
C ALA A 74 2.21 -34.53 -22.71
N ALA A 75 1.26 -34.16 -23.58
CA ALA A 75 1.39 -32.99 -24.44
C ALA A 75 1.46 -31.66 -23.65
N LEU A 76 0.63 -31.52 -22.61
CA LEU A 76 0.63 -30.35 -21.74
C LEU A 76 1.91 -30.25 -20.90
N GLU A 77 2.41 -31.37 -20.37
CA GLU A 77 3.67 -31.44 -19.63
C GLU A 77 4.85 -30.99 -20.51
N ASN A 78 4.92 -31.47 -21.75
CA ASN A 78 5.91 -31.04 -22.74
C ASN A 78 5.82 -29.54 -23.04
N GLN A 79 4.60 -28.99 -23.14
CA GLN A 79 4.40 -27.56 -23.38
C GLN A 79 4.86 -26.71 -22.18
N VAL A 80 4.53 -27.13 -20.96
CA VAL A 80 4.97 -26.46 -19.72
C VAL A 80 6.50 -26.48 -19.62
N GLU A 81 7.13 -27.61 -19.93
CA GLU A 81 8.58 -27.71 -19.91
C GLU A 81 9.22 -26.79 -20.96
N ALA A 82 8.68 -26.74 -22.18
CA ALA A 82 9.16 -25.86 -23.25
C ALA A 82 9.04 -24.37 -22.86
N LEU A 83 7.93 -23.97 -22.23
CA LEU A 83 7.74 -22.60 -21.74
C LEU A 83 8.70 -22.27 -20.59
N ASN A 84 8.91 -23.19 -19.65
CA ASN A 84 9.88 -23.01 -18.57
C ASN A 84 11.32 -22.87 -19.09
N ARG A 85 11.70 -23.66 -20.10
CA ARG A 85 12.99 -23.52 -20.79
C ARG A 85 13.12 -22.15 -21.47
N LYS A 86 12.07 -21.65 -22.14
CA LYS A 86 12.06 -20.30 -22.74
C LYS A 86 12.18 -19.21 -21.69
N ASN A 87 11.42 -19.27 -20.59
CA ASN A 87 11.51 -18.30 -19.48
C ASN A 87 12.88 -18.31 -18.81
N LYS A 88 13.49 -19.49 -18.62
CA LYS A 88 14.85 -19.60 -18.09
C LYS A 88 15.88 -18.99 -19.04
N ARG A 89 15.71 -19.15 -20.36
CA ARG A 89 16.55 -18.50 -21.37
C ARG A 89 16.37 -16.98 -21.39
N LEU A 90 15.13 -16.49 -21.40
CA LEU A 90 14.84 -15.05 -21.38
C LEU A 90 15.32 -14.38 -20.10
N SER A 91 15.15 -15.00 -18.94
CA SER A 91 15.68 -14.47 -17.67
C SER A 91 17.21 -14.48 -17.62
N LYS A 92 17.88 -15.51 -18.17
CA LYS A 92 19.35 -15.52 -18.32
C LYS A 92 19.83 -14.49 -19.33
N ALA A 93 19.10 -14.31 -20.44
CA ALA A 93 19.36 -13.28 -21.42
C ALA A 93 19.19 -11.90 -20.81
N LEU A 94 18.11 -11.63 -20.07
CA LEU A 94 17.90 -10.40 -19.29
C LEU A 94 18.99 -10.18 -18.23
N ARG A 95 19.52 -11.23 -17.61
CA ARG A 95 20.65 -11.10 -16.67
C ARG A 95 21.97 -10.78 -17.37
N ARG A 96 22.15 -11.23 -18.62
CA ARG A 96 23.32 -10.95 -19.47
C ARG A 96 23.20 -9.62 -20.23
N SER A 97 21.98 -9.22 -20.58
CA SER A 97 21.62 -8.00 -21.31
C SER A 97 21.20 -6.87 -20.39
N LYS A 98 21.06 -7.12 -19.09
CA LYS A 98 21.60 -6.21 -18.08
C LYS A 98 23.09 -6.11 -18.42
N LEU A 99 23.35 -5.30 -19.45
CA LEU A 99 24.60 -4.65 -19.71
C LEU A 99 25.15 -4.27 -18.34
N PRO A 100 26.47 -4.37 -18.12
CA PRO A 100 27.04 -3.57 -17.05
C PRO A 100 26.41 -2.20 -17.24
N THR A 101 25.70 -1.72 -16.21
CA THR A 101 25.38 -0.30 -16.17
C THR A 101 26.72 0.38 -15.85
N ASP A 102 27.70 0.16 -16.74
CA ASP A 102 28.89 0.94 -17.02
C ASP A 102 28.40 2.18 -17.78
N THR A 103 27.46 2.90 -17.16
CA THR A 103 27.94 4.21 -16.78
C THR A 103 28.91 3.85 -15.67
N ASP A 104 30.20 3.83 -16.00
CA ASP A 104 31.21 4.11 -15.01
C ASP A 104 30.63 5.20 -14.10
N PRO A 105 30.90 5.20 -12.79
CA PRO A 105 30.55 6.31 -11.94
C PRO A 105 31.37 7.55 -12.34
N GLU A 106 31.42 7.92 -13.64
CA GLU A 106 31.62 9.25 -14.15
C GLU A 106 30.85 10.18 -13.23
N ASP A 107 31.64 10.90 -12.45
CA ASP A 107 31.31 11.95 -11.52
C ASP A 107 29.81 12.28 -11.48
N ILE A 108 29.06 11.51 -10.69
CA ILE A 108 27.67 11.87 -10.40
C ILE A 108 27.71 13.17 -9.64
N ILE A 109 27.56 14.29 -10.36
CA ILE A 109 27.57 15.63 -9.80
C ILE A 109 26.42 15.71 -8.80
N ALA A 110 26.77 15.93 -7.53
CA ALA A 110 25.80 16.08 -6.46
C ALA A 110 25.03 17.40 -6.64
N ILE A 111 23.73 17.30 -6.94
CA ILE A 111 22.85 18.46 -7.08
C ILE A 111 22.42 18.89 -5.69
N ARG A 112 22.89 20.06 -5.24
CA ARG A 112 22.52 20.63 -3.94
C ARG A 112 21.06 21.11 -3.96
N LYS A 113 20.38 21.02 -2.81
CA LYS A 113 19.02 21.53 -2.65
C LYS A 113 19.04 23.06 -2.81
N PRO A 114 18.25 23.65 -3.73
CA PRO A 114 18.13 25.10 -3.81
C PRO A 114 17.45 25.69 -2.57
N SER A 115 17.81 26.92 -2.23
CA SER A 115 17.19 27.69 -1.15
C SER A 115 15.85 28.30 -1.57
N GLY A 116 14.92 28.47 -0.63
CA GLY A 116 13.66 29.18 -0.85
C GLY A 116 12.58 28.38 -1.59
N LYS A 117 11.73 29.09 -2.35
CA LYS A 117 10.69 28.49 -3.19
C LYS A 117 11.28 28.19 -4.57
N PHE A 118 11.16 26.95 -5.03
CA PHE A 118 11.73 26.51 -6.30
C PHE A 118 10.81 25.52 -7.01
N ASN A 119 10.98 25.41 -8.34
CA ASN A 119 10.35 24.36 -9.12
C ASN A 119 11.17 23.07 -8.99
N ILE A 120 10.56 22.01 -8.45
CA ILE A 120 11.24 20.72 -8.21
C ILE A 120 11.80 20.11 -9.51
N LYS A 121 11.07 20.22 -10.64
CA LYS A 121 11.49 19.67 -11.93
C LYS A 121 12.77 20.35 -12.42
N SER A 122 12.78 21.68 -12.39
CA SER A 122 13.93 22.49 -12.80
C SER A 122 15.12 22.32 -11.85
N ALA A 123 14.87 22.27 -10.54
CA ALA A 123 15.90 22.02 -9.53
C ALA A 123 16.56 20.63 -9.66
N MET A 124 15.88 19.67 -10.28
CA MET A 124 16.44 18.35 -10.60
C MET A 124 17.16 18.32 -11.95
N GLY A 125 17.08 19.38 -12.76
CA GLY A 125 17.63 19.39 -14.12
C GLY A 125 16.82 18.52 -15.09
N LEU A 126 15.51 18.42 -14.88
CA LEU A 126 14.61 17.59 -15.70
C LEU A 126 13.69 18.42 -16.61
N ASP A 127 14.01 19.69 -16.88
CA ASP A 127 13.16 20.59 -17.67
C ASP A 127 12.83 20.01 -19.06
N ASP A 128 13.81 19.40 -19.71
CA ASP A 128 13.65 18.77 -21.04
C ASP A 128 13.07 17.34 -20.97
N ASN A 129 13.09 16.70 -19.80
CA ASN A 129 12.66 15.31 -19.65
C ASN A 129 11.43 15.18 -18.74
N HIS A 130 10.29 15.66 -19.25
CA HIS A 130 9.03 15.66 -18.50
C HIS A 130 8.55 14.26 -18.13
N ASN A 131 8.69 13.29 -19.04
CA ASN A 131 8.22 11.93 -18.82
C ASN A 131 8.94 11.27 -17.63
N LEU A 132 10.27 11.40 -17.57
CA LEU A 132 11.05 10.90 -16.45
C LEU A 132 10.60 11.52 -15.12
N PHE A 133 10.33 12.83 -15.08
CA PHE A 133 9.82 13.47 -13.86
C PHE A 133 8.45 12.92 -13.44
N VAL A 134 7.54 12.67 -14.38
CA VAL A 134 6.21 12.08 -14.10
C VAL A 134 6.35 10.65 -13.58
N GLU A 135 7.23 9.84 -14.16
CA GLU A 135 7.54 8.48 -13.70
C GLU A 135 8.09 8.48 -12.27
N LEU A 136 9.05 9.37 -11.96
CA LEU A 136 9.58 9.51 -10.60
C LEU A 136 8.49 9.91 -9.60
N GLN A 137 7.59 10.81 -9.98
CA GLN A 137 6.44 11.17 -9.13
C GLN A 137 5.52 9.97 -8.91
N ALA A 138 5.16 9.23 -9.95
CA ALA A 138 4.30 8.06 -9.85
C ALA A 138 4.93 6.99 -8.95
N SER A 139 6.23 6.72 -9.13
CA SER A 139 7.02 5.79 -8.33
C SER A 139 7.01 6.17 -6.85
N ILE A 140 7.29 7.43 -6.51
CA ILE A 140 7.28 7.91 -5.12
C ILE A 140 5.88 7.81 -4.50
N ARG A 141 4.81 8.11 -5.24
CA ARG A 141 3.43 7.98 -4.75
C ARG A 141 3.09 6.52 -4.44
N ALA A 142 3.44 5.60 -5.34
CA ALA A 142 3.23 4.17 -5.12
C ALA A 142 3.95 3.67 -3.87
N ILE A 143 5.20 4.10 -3.66
CA ILE A 143 5.99 3.75 -2.46
C ILE A 143 5.36 4.36 -1.20
N ALA A 144 4.88 5.60 -1.24
CA ALA A 144 4.23 6.23 -0.10
C ALA A 144 2.96 5.48 0.34
N ILE A 145 2.19 4.97 -0.63
CA ILE A 145 1.01 4.12 -0.37
C ILE A 145 1.44 2.76 0.21
N GLU A 146 2.48 2.15 -0.35
CA GLU A 146 3.03 0.86 0.10
C GLU A 146 3.52 0.92 1.57
N VAL A 147 4.17 2.02 1.95
CA VAL A 147 4.64 2.27 3.33
C VAL A 147 3.50 2.73 4.26
N LYS A 148 2.30 2.99 3.71
CA LYS A 148 1.11 3.46 4.45
C LYS A 148 1.31 4.81 5.17
N ILE A 149 1.94 5.76 4.48
CA ILE A 149 2.05 7.14 4.98
C ILE A 149 0.65 7.71 5.24
N ASP A 150 0.45 8.35 6.41
CA ASP A 150 -0.80 9.04 6.72
C ASP A 150 -0.84 10.41 6.02
N PHE A 151 -1.62 10.50 4.94
CA PHE A 151 -1.75 11.74 4.16
C PHE A 151 -2.57 12.84 4.84
N ASN A 152 -3.22 12.55 5.98
CA ASN A 152 -3.97 13.56 6.72
C ASN A 152 -3.06 14.40 7.63
N LEU A 153 -1.94 13.83 8.07
CA LEU A 153 -1.00 14.53 8.94
C LEU A 153 -0.16 15.56 8.15
N PRO A 154 0.14 16.73 8.74
CA PRO A 154 1.09 17.66 8.15
C PRO A 154 2.49 17.07 8.11
N TRP A 155 3.32 17.52 7.16
CA TRP A 155 4.67 16.98 6.93
C TRP A 155 5.55 16.89 8.19
N LYS A 156 5.41 17.86 9.10
CA LYS A 156 6.21 17.93 10.34
C LYS A 156 5.79 16.90 11.40
N GLU A 157 4.60 16.32 11.28
CA GLU A 157 4.02 15.34 12.22
C GLU A 157 4.10 13.91 11.68
N GLN A 158 4.66 13.73 10.48
CA GLN A 158 4.86 12.40 9.89
C GLN A 158 5.89 11.60 10.70
N ASP A 159 5.65 10.29 10.82
CA ASP A 159 6.62 9.40 11.48
C ASP A 159 7.96 9.40 10.72
N PRO A 160 9.08 9.76 11.38
CA PRO A 160 10.39 9.80 10.73
C PRO A 160 10.84 8.42 10.24
N GLY A 161 10.40 7.33 10.88
CA GLY A 161 10.70 5.96 10.47
C GLY A 161 10.09 5.61 9.12
N ASP A 162 8.80 5.94 8.94
CA ASP A 162 8.11 5.72 7.67
C ASP A 162 8.63 6.61 6.54
N LEU A 163 8.94 7.88 6.84
CA LEU A 163 9.62 8.74 5.87
C LEU A 163 10.97 8.14 5.44
N ALA A 164 11.81 7.68 6.38
CA ALA A 164 13.09 7.06 6.07
C ALA A 164 12.93 5.78 5.21
N LYS A 165 11.90 4.96 5.46
CA LYS A 165 11.58 3.79 4.63
C LYS A 165 11.27 4.21 3.19
N VAL A 166 10.42 5.22 2.98
CA VAL A 166 10.09 5.73 1.63
C VAL A 166 11.35 6.20 0.90
N LEU A 167 12.22 6.98 1.57
CA LEU A 167 13.46 7.48 0.97
C LEU A 167 14.39 6.35 0.53
N ARG A 168 14.57 5.33 1.37
CA ARG A 168 15.41 4.17 1.09
C ARG A 168 14.86 3.33 -0.08
N ILE A 169 13.56 3.05 -0.09
CA ILE A 169 12.92 2.28 -1.16
C ILE A 169 12.99 3.06 -2.49
N ALA A 170 12.73 4.37 -2.46
CA ALA A 170 12.78 5.21 -3.66
C ALA A 170 14.17 5.27 -4.29
N ALA A 171 15.22 5.39 -3.46
CA ALA A 171 16.61 5.36 -3.92
C ALA A 171 17.02 3.99 -4.48
N GLY A 172 16.48 2.89 -3.94
CA GLY A 172 16.72 1.54 -4.44
C GLY A 172 15.98 1.21 -5.74
N ARG A 173 14.77 1.74 -5.93
CA ARG A 173 13.95 1.50 -7.14
C ARG A 173 14.33 2.39 -8.31
N ASN A 174 14.81 3.61 -8.06
CA ASN A 174 15.12 4.59 -9.10
C ASN A 174 16.58 5.04 -8.93
N SER A 175 17.47 4.58 -9.82
CA SER A 175 18.90 4.94 -9.82
C SER A 175 19.13 6.46 -9.86
N TYR A 176 18.24 7.18 -10.54
CA TYR A 176 18.25 8.63 -10.62
C TYR A 176 18.10 9.30 -9.24
N LEU A 177 17.28 8.74 -8.33
CA LEU A 177 17.04 9.27 -6.98
C LEU A 177 18.09 8.83 -5.94
N SER A 178 19.28 8.45 -6.40
CA SER A 178 20.36 8.02 -5.52
C SER A 178 20.83 9.12 -4.57
N ALA A 179 21.33 8.72 -3.39
CA ALA A 179 21.91 9.63 -2.42
C ALA A 179 23.15 10.38 -2.95
N LYS A 180 23.87 9.77 -3.92
CA LYS A 180 25.02 10.38 -4.59
C LYS A 180 24.61 11.62 -5.40
N ARG A 181 23.54 11.51 -6.19
CA ARG A 181 23.01 12.61 -7.01
C ARG A 181 22.25 13.65 -6.19
N PHE A 182 21.46 13.21 -5.21
CA PHE A 182 20.66 14.09 -4.37
C PHE A 182 21.00 13.91 -2.88
N PRO A 183 21.92 14.72 -2.33
CA PRO A 183 22.32 14.65 -0.93
C PRO A 183 21.12 14.72 0.01
N ARG A 184 21.11 13.85 1.04
CA ARG A 184 20.01 13.73 2.01
C ARG A 184 18.63 13.46 1.37
N HIS A 185 18.59 12.93 0.14
CA HIS A 185 17.38 12.61 -0.59
C HIS A 185 16.41 13.80 -0.75
N TRP A 186 16.93 15.03 -0.89
CA TRP A 186 16.08 16.23 -0.89
C TRP A 186 15.03 16.22 -2.02
N ALA A 187 15.36 15.63 -3.18
CA ALA A 187 14.44 15.55 -4.32
C ALA A 187 13.23 14.67 -3.98
N THR A 188 13.47 13.47 -3.44
CA THR A 188 12.42 12.55 -2.99
C THR A 188 11.56 13.20 -1.89
N GLN A 189 12.18 13.86 -0.91
CA GLN A 189 11.47 14.59 0.14
C GLN A 189 10.58 15.70 -0.42
N ALA A 190 11.07 16.48 -1.39
CA ALA A 190 10.32 17.58 -2.00
C ALA A 190 9.10 17.08 -2.78
N ILE A 191 9.26 16.00 -3.56
CA ILE A 191 8.16 15.36 -4.29
C ILE A 191 7.11 14.81 -3.32
N LEU A 192 7.55 14.08 -2.29
CA LEU A 192 6.66 13.49 -1.28
C LEU A 192 5.91 14.57 -0.49
N HIS A 193 6.60 15.62 -0.05
CA HIS A 193 6.00 16.75 0.67
C HIS A 193 4.93 17.46 -0.18
N ARG A 194 5.22 17.70 -1.46
CA ARG A 194 4.22 18.28 -2.39
C ARG A 194 3.01 17.35 -2.55
N TYR A 195 3.23 16.04 -2.63
CA TYR A 195 2.16 15.06 -2.76
C TYR A 195 1.26 15.04 -1.52
N ILE A 196 1.82 14.93 -0.31
CA ILE A 196 1.07 14.95 0.96
C ILE A 196 0.22 16.22 1.06
N ASN A 197 0.80 17.39 0.79
CA ASN A 197 0.05 18.65 0.81
C ASN A 197 -1.07 18.71 -0.23
N SER A 198 -0.86 18.13 -1.42
CA SER A 198 -1.90 18.05 -2.46
C SER A 198 -3.04 17.14 -2.04
N VAL A 199 -2.75 15.98 -1.44
CA VAL A 199 -3.78 15.06 -0.95
C VAL A 199 -4.56 15.71 0.19
N ARG A 200 -3.87 16.32 1.15
CA ARG A 200 -4.50 17.03 2.28
C ARG A 200 -5.36 18.21 1.83
N GLY A 201 -4.87 19.00 0.88
CA GLY A 201 -5.65 20.09 0.29
C GLY A 201 -6.90 19.60 -0.44
N TYR A 202 -6.79 18.45 -1.11
CA TYR A 202 -7.93 17.81 -1.78
C TYR A 202 -8.96 17.25 -0.79
N THR A 203 -8.53 16.56 0.28
CA THR A 203 -9.45 16.03 1.30
C THR A 203 -10.17 17.15 2.05
N ALA A 204 -9.44 18.19 2.46
CA ALA A 204 -10.02 19.39 3.08
C ALA A 204 -10.98 20.12 2.13
N GLY A 205 -10.61 20.25 0.86
CA GLY A 205 -11.47 20.85 -0.16
C GLY A 205 -12.75 20.06 -0.40
N LYS A 206 -12.67 18.73 -0.42
CA LYS A 206 -13.84 17.85 -0.62
C LYS A 206 -14.82 17.95 0.54
N ALA A 207 -14.33 18.07 1.78
CA ALA A 207 -15.16 18.22 2.97
C ALA A 207 -15.93 19.55 3.00
N ASN A 208 -15.40 20.61 2.38
CA ASN A 208 -16.06 21.91 2.33
C ASN A 208 -16.89 22.07 1.04
N PRO A 209 -18.24 22.09 1.10
CA PRO A 209 -19.09 22.23 -0.09
C PRO A 209 -18.84 23.55 -0.83
N ARG A 210 -18.38 24.60 -0.15
CA ARG A 210 -18.10 25.90 -0.76
C ARG A 210 -16.72 25.99 -1.42
N SER A 211 -15.90 24.94 -1.34
CA SER A 211 -14.53 24.95 -1.88
C SER A 211 -14.53 25.12 -3.40
N GLY A 212 -13.47 25.75 -3.93
CA GLY A 212 -13.28 25.87 -5.37
C GLY A 212 -13.20 24.53 -6.10
N VAL A 213 -12.80 23.46 -5.42
CA VAL A 213 -12.75 22.09 -5.96
C VAL A 213 -14.17 21.58 -6.23
N ASN A 214 -15.07 21.71 -5.26
CA ASN A 214 -16.47 21.32 -5.42
C ASN A 214 -17.17 22.19 -6.45
N ARG A 215 -16.95 23.53 -6.45
CA ARG A 215 -17.48 24.42 -7.50
C ARG A 215 -16.96 24.13 -8.91
N ARG A 216 -15.72 23.68 -9.05
CA ARG A 216 -15.17 23.26 -10.36
C ARG A 216 -15.79 21.93 -10.79
N ARG A 217 -16.00 21.01 -9.86
CA ARG A 217 -16.65 19.73 -10.13
C ARG A 217 -18.10 19.94 -10.58
N GLU A 218 -18.85 20.79 -9.88
CA GLU A 218 -20.22 21.19 -10.24
C GLU A 218 -20.28 21.87 -11.62
N ARG A 219 -19.32 22.73 -11.95
CA ARG A 219 -19.27 23.34 -13.30
C ARG A 219 -18.96 22.34 -14.41
N ASN A 220 -18.20 21.29 -14.11
CA ASN A 220 -17.84 20.25 -15.07
C ASN A 220 -18.88 19.12 -15.19
N THR A 221 -19.90 19.06 -14.32
CA THR A 221 -21.01 18.14 -14.55
C THR A 221 -21.87 18.63 -15.71
N THR A 222 -22.50 17.70 -16.44
CA THR A 222 -23.37 18.00 -17.59
C THR A 222 -24.47 19.00 -17.22
N VAL A 223 -25.01 18.90 -16.00
CA VAL A 223 -26.01 19.82 -15.46
C VAL A 223 -25.44 21.22 -15.28
N GLY A 224 -24.24 21.36 -14.68
CA GLY A 224 -23.58 22.66 -14.55
C GLY A 224 -23.19 23.28 -15.89
N ARG A 225 -22.80 22.47 -16.88
CA ARG A 225 -22.52 22.93 -18.25
C ARG A 225 -23.78 23.45 -18.94
N LEU A 226 -24.91 22.74 -18.81
CA LEU A 226 -26.21 23.17 -19.35
C LEU A 226 -26.75 24.40 -18.63
N GLU A 227 -26.54 24.52 -17.32
CA GLU A 227 -26.91 25.70 -16.52
C GLU A 227 -26.11 26.95 -16.95
N VAL A 228 -24.79 26.81 -17.14
CA VAL A 228 -23.93 27.89 -17.65
C VAL A 228 -24.30 28.26 -19.09
N MET A 229 -24.64 27.26 -19.92
CA MET A 229 -25.15 27.50 -21.27
C MET A 229 -26.52 28.17 -21.27
N ARG A 230 -27.45 27.84 -20.35
CA ARG A 230 -28.72 28.57 -20.20
C ARG A 230 -28.49 30.03 -19.77
N ARG A 231 -27.64 30.25 -18.76
CA ARG A 231 -27.34 31.62 -18.29
C ARG A 231 -26.68 32.49 -19.36
N ARG A 232 -25.82 31.89 -20.21
CA ARG A 232 -25.21 32.59 -21.37
C ARG A 232 -26.11 32.67 -22.59
N GLY A 233 -27.00 31.69 -22.78
CA GLY A 233 -27.92 31.61 -23.92
C GLY A 233 -29.14 32.52 -23.81
N VAL A 234 -29.43 33.07 -22.62
CA VAL A 234 -30.48 34.09 -22.44
C VAL A 234 -30.03 35.48 -22.93
N GLU A 235 -28.74 35.72 -23.17
CA GLU A 235 -28.25 36.98 -23.78
C GLU A 235 -28.10 36.92 -25.31
N ALA A 236 -28.16 35.74 -25.94
CA ALA A 236 -27.87 35.59 -27.38
C ALA A 236 -29.07 35.79 -28.33
N VAL A 237 -30.26 36.15 -27.84
CA VAL A 237 -31.48 36.33 -28.69
C VAL A 237 -31.80 37.81 -28.96
N ARG A 238 -30.83 38.72 -28.80
CA ARG A 238 -30.97 40.12 -29.24
C ARG A 238 -29.82 40.61 -30.14
N GLU A 239 -29.08 39.71 -30.77
CA GLU A 239 -28.23 40.11 -31.90
C GLU A 239 -29.13 40.39 -33.11
N THR A 240 -29.40 41.68 -33.27
CA THR A 240 -30.03 42.26 -34.44
C THR A 240 -29.18 41.89 -35.66
N PRO A 241 -29.73 41.28 -36.72
CA PRO A 241 -28.95 40.91 -37.89
C PRO A 241 -28.31 42.16 -38.50
N PRO A 242 -27.00 42.15 -38.84
CA PRO A 242 -26.36 43.29 -39.44
C PRO A 242 -27.01 43.62 -40.79
N PRO A 243 -27.16 44.91 -41.14
CA PRO A 243 -27.79 45.31 -42.38
C PRO A 243 -26.99 44.76 -43.58
N ARG A 244 -27.70 44.11 -44.51
CA ARG A 244 -27.14 43.62 -45.77
C ARG A 244 -26.55 44.81 -46.53
N ARG A 245 -25.23 44.79 -46.74
CA ARG A 245 -24.58 45.66 -47.71
C ARG A 245 -25.07 45.27 -49.11
N THR A 246 -25.88 46.13 -49.71
CA THR A 246 -26.16 46.09 -51.13
C THR A 246 -24.91 46.58 -51.86
N ASN A 247 -24.27 45.69 -52.63
CA ASN A 247 -23.25 46.08 -53.57
C ASN A 247 -23.93 46.86 -54.70
N GLY A 248 -23.69 48.17 -54.75
CA GLY A 248 -23.98 48.97 -55.93
C GLY A 248 -23.09 48.53 -57.07
N MET A 249 -23.69 47.96 -58.12
CA MET A 249 -23.08 47.84 -59.44
C MET A 249 -23.25 49.18 -60.16
N SER A 250 -22.14 49.63 -60.75
CA SER A 250 -22.05 50.76 -61.68
C SER A 250 -22.91 50.56 -62.93
#